data_AF-A0A3R6JML9-F1
#
_entry.id   AF-A0A3R6JML9-F1
#
_cell.length_a   1.000
_cell.length_b   1.000
_cell.length_c   1.000
_cell.angle_alpha   90.00
_cell.angle_beta   90.00
_cell.angle_gamma   90.00
#
_symmetry.space_group_name_H-M   'P 1'
#
loop_
_entity.id
_entity.type
_entity.pdbx_description
1 polymer ?
#
loop_
_entity_poly.entity_id
_entity_poly.type
_entity_poly.pdbx_seq_one_letter_code
_entity_poly.pdbx_strand_id
1 'polypeptide(L)'
;MNILVTENYNRKDIFEIVDEYPHGYIVWPIGRRNFPFTGYVPLAKPTDEPYHIDINTLKAIKVNDNVADHILNEASFRGVDKAKFHHIVSSFNR
;
A
#
# COMPACT_ATOMS: atom_id res chain seq x y z
N MET A 1 8.02 -16.90 -3.50
CA MET A 1 7.34 -15.60 -3.63
C MET A 1 6.35 -15.51 -2.49
N ASN A 2 6.49 -14.51 -1.61
CA ASN A 2 5.55 -14.32 -0.50
C ASN A 2 4.45 -13.36 -0.98
N ILE A 3 3.20 -13.74 -0.75
CA ILE A 3 2.03 -12.98 -1.20
C ILE A 3 1.05 -12.76 -0.06
N LEU A 4 0.26 -11.68 -0.17
CA LEU A 4 -0.94 -11.45 0.62
C LEU A 4 -2.15 -11.53 -0.31
N VAL A 5 -3.26 -12.09 0.17
CA VAL A 5 -4.46 -12.30 -0.64
C VAL A 5 -5.67 -11.76 0.10
N THR A 6 -6.41 -10.85 -0.53
CA THR A 6 -7.74 -10.44 -0.06
C THR A 6 -8.78 -11.00 -1.02
N GLU A 7 -9.90 -11.47 -0.49
CA GLU A 7 -10.95 -12.09 -1.29
C GLU A 7 -12.32 -11.75 -0.70
N ASN A 8 -13.24 -11.32 -1.56
CA ASN A 8 -14.66 -11.20 -1.27
C ASN A 8 -15.46 -11.83 -2.42
N TYR A 9 -16.80 -11.84 -2.31
CA TYR A 9 -17.68 -12.50 -3.28
C TYR A 9 -17.45 -12.10 -4.75
N ASN A 10 -16.91 -10.91 -5.03
CA ASN A 10 -16.78 -10.37 -6.38
C ASN A 10 -15.33 -10.10 -6.80
N ARG A 11 -14.36 -10.25 -5.89
CA ARG A 11 -13.00 -9.75 -6.12
C ARG A 11 -11.97 -10.52 -5.32
N LYS A 12 -10.86 -10.85 -5.98
CA LYS A 12 -9.66 -11.41 -5.36
C LYS A 12 -8.47 -10.55 -5.76
N ASP A 13 -7.79 -9.95 -4.78
CA ASP A 13 -6.56 -9.19 -4.99
C ASP A 13 -5.37 -9.98 -4.46
N ILE A 14 -4.31 -10.05 -5.26
CA ILE A 14 -3.05 -10.72 -4.90
C ILE A 14 -1.97 -9.65 -4.84
N PHE A 15 -1.35 -9.50 -3.67
CA PHE A 15 -0.27 -8.56 -3.43
C PHE A 15 1.04 -9.32 -3.32
N GLU A 16 2.01 -9.01 -4.16
CA GLU A 16 3.37 -9.51 -3.97
C GLU A 16 4.08 -8.70 -2.87
N ILE A 17 4.67 -9.39 -1.90
CA ILE A 17 5.43 -8.75 -0.83
C ILE A 17 6.80 -8.33 -1.38
N VAL A 18 7.16 -7.08 -1.19
CA VAL A 18 8.43 -6.49 -1.65
C VAL A 18 9.22 -5.91 -0.48
N ASP A 19 10.55 -6.01 -0.57
CA ASP A 19 11.47 -5.46 0.43
C ASP A 19 11.76 -3.97 0.20
N GLU A 20 11.65 -3.52 -1.06
CA GLU A 20 11.91 -2.14 -1.46
C GLU A 20 10.68 -1.49 -2.10
N TYR A 21 10.56 -0.17 -1.96
CA TYR A 21 9.46 0.57 -2.56
C TYR A 21 9.62 0.66 -4.09
N PRO A 22 8.72 0.04 -4.88
CA PRO A 22 8.86 -0.07 -6.33
C PRO A 22 8.61 1.27 -7.03
N HIS A 23 9.34 1.50 -8.13
CA HIS A 23 9.24 2.74 -8.90
C HIS A 23 7.87 2.87 -9.58
N GLY A 24 7.28 4.08 -9.53
CA GLY A 24 5.99 4.37 -10.15
C GLY A 24 4.77 3.89 -9.37
N TYR A 25 4.95 3.33 -8.18
CA TYR A 25 3.84 2.94 -7.30
C TYR A 25 3.48 4.07 -6.34
N ILE A 26 2.25 4.03 -5.86
CA ILE A 26 1.74 4.85 -4.77
C ILE A 26 1.18 3.94 -3.67
N VAL A 27 1.03 4.48 -2.46
CA VAL A 27 0.21 3.83 -1.43
C VAL A 27 -1.24 3.84 -1.88
N TRP A 28 -1.88 2.67 -1.87
CA TRP A 28 -3.27 2.53 -2.28
C TRP A 28 -4.21 2.70 -1.07
N PRO A 29 -4.99 3.79 -0.97
CA PRO A 29 -5.80 4.09 0.23
C PRO A 29 -7.11 3.29 0.26
N ILE A 30 -7.03 1.96 0.30
CA ILE A 30 -8.19 1.06 0.34
C ILE A 30 -8.74 0.80 1.74
N GLY A 31 -8.02 1.27 2.77
CA GLY A 31 -8.39 1.12 4.17
C GLY A 31 -8.27 -0.32 4.70
N ARG A 32 -8.22 -0.45 6.02
CA ARG A 32 -8.01 -1.75 6.71
C ARG A 32 -9.13 -2.75 6.52
N ARG A 33 -10.36 -2.29 6.27
CA ARG A 33 -11.49 -3.16 5.95
C ARG A 33 -11.23 -3.99 4.68
N ASN A 34 -10.55 -3.41 3.69
CA ASN A 34 -10.22 -4.09 2.43
C ASN A 34 -8.79 -4.64 2.41
N PHE A 35 -7.91 -4.18 3.30
CA PHE A 35 -6.54 -4.66 3.47
C PHE A 35 -6.23 -4.95 4.95
N PRO A 36 -6.63 -6.14 5.46
CA PRO A 36 -6.61 -6.47 6.88
C PRO A 36 -5.23 -6.90 7.41
N PHE A 37 -4.13 -6.60 6.70
CA PHE A 37 -2.78 -7.03 7.07
C PHE A 37 -2.03 -5.96 7.85
N THR A 38 -2.00 -6.06 9.17
CA THR A 38 -1.22 -5.15 10.02
C THR A 38 0.26 -5.24 9.71
N GLY A 39 0.98 -4.12 9.86
CA GLY A 39 2.41 -4.04 9.51
C GLY A 39 2.69 -4.07 8.01
N TYR A 40 1.67 -4.08 7.16
CA TYR A 40 1.84 -3.95 5.71
C TYR A 40 1.10 -2.73 5.17
N VAL A 41 1.66 -2.16 4.11
CA VAL A 41 1.09 -1.08 3.32
C VAL A 41 0.86 -1.59 1.89
N PRO A 42 -0.38 -1.53 1.36
CA PRO A 42 -0.67 -1.88 -0.02
C PRO A 42 -0.17 -0.79 -0.96
N LEU A 43 0.46 -1.21 -2.05
CA LEU A 43 0.96 -0.36 -3.10
C LEU A 43 0.29 -0.75 -4.42
N ALA A 44 -0.05 0.27 -5.21
CA ALA A 44 -0.59 0.07 -6.54
C ALA A 44 0.05 1.03 -7.53
N LYS A 45 0.10 0.62 -8.80
CA LYS A 45 0.52 1.51 -9.88
C LYS A 45 -0.72 2.28 -10.37
N PRO A 46 -0.68 3.62 -10.43
CA PRO A 46 -1.76 4.39 -11.03
C PRO A 46 -1.81 4.13 -12.54
N THR A 47 -3.00 4.24 -13.12
CA THR A 47 -3.21 4.23 -14.57
C THR A 47 -3.31 5.66 -15.12
N ASP A 48 -3.42 5.81 -16.44
CA ASP A 48 -3.68 7.11 -17.08
C ASP A 48 -5.07 7.66 -16.74
N GLU A 49 -6.00 6.80 -16.31
CA GLU A 49 -7.32 7.21 -15.83
C GLU A 49 -7.26 7.69 -14.37
N PRO A 50 -7.81 8.89 -14.06
CA PRO A 50 -7.89 9.38 -12.70
C PRO A 50 -8.58 8.38 -11.76
N TYR A 51 -8.04 8.24 -10.56
CA TYR A 51 -8.57 7.36 -9.50
C TYR A 51 -8.55 5.86 -9.82
N HIS A 52 -7.96 5.44 -10.94
CA HIS A 52 -7.80 4.05 -11.32
C HIS A 52 -6.38 3.56 -11.05
N ILE A 53 -6.27 2.27 -10.75
CA ILE A 53 -5.03 1.58 -10.43
C ILE A 53 -4.97 0.26 -11.18
N ASP A 54 -3.75 -0.19 -11.48
CA ASP A 54 -3.53 -1.51 -12.05
C ASP A 54 -3.58 -2.59 -10.96
N ILE A 55 -4.67 -3.36 -10.96
CA ILE A 55 -4.93 -4.44 -10.00
C ILE A 55 -4.07 -5.68 -10.24
N ASN A 56 -3.44 -5.81 -11.42
CA ASN A 56 -2.66 -7.00 -11.78
C ASN A 56 -1.23 -6.95 -11.23
N THR A 57 -0.80 -5.79 -10.74
CA THR A 57 0.58 -5.55 -10.33
C THR A 57 0.70 -5.10 -8.87
N LEU A 58 -0.33 -5.36 -8.06
CA LEU A 58 -0.41 -4.98 -6.65
C LEU A 58 0.78 -5.51 -5.83
N LYS A 59 1.31 -4.66 -4.96
CA LYS A 59 2.42 -5.00 -4.05
C LYS A 59 2.04 -4.69 -2.61
N ALA A 60 2.75 -5.28 -1.66
CA ALA A 60 2.69 -4.90 -0.26
C ALA A 60 4.10 -4.74 0.30
N ILE A 61 4.33 -3.68 1.06
CA ILE A 61 5.62 -3.45 1.73
C ILE A 61 5.44 -3.52 3.24
N LYS A 62 6.36 -4.22 3.92
CA LYS A 62 6.33 -4.40 5.36
C LYS A 62 6.94 -3.19 6.08
N VAL A 63 6.27 -2.73 7.14
CA VAL A 63 6.72 -1.70 8.09
C VAL A 63 6.21 -2.04 9.49
N ASN A 64 6.47 -1.19 10.49
CA ASN A 64 5.88 -1.35 11.81
C ASN A 64 4.35 -1.09 11.79
N ASP A 65 3.57 -1.84 12.57
CA ASP A 65 2.10 -1.80 12.57
C ASP A 65 1.52 -0.38 12.69
N ASN A 66 2.00 0.38 13.68
CA ASN A 66 1.60 1.76 13.97
C ASN A 66 1.93 2.70 12.80
N VAL A 67 3.04 2.45 12.10
CA VAL A 67 3.48 3.24 10.94
C VAL A 67 2.60 2.92 9.74
N ALA A 68 2.27 1.65 9.52
CA ALA A 68 1.40 1.23 8.43
C ALA A 68 0.01 1.89 8.51
N ASP A 69 -0.58 1.93 9.70
CA ASP A 69 -1.87 2.58 9.92
C ASP A 69 -1.81 4.09 9.69
N HIS A 70 -0.75 4.74 10.17
CA HIS A 70 -0.53 6.17 9.92
C HIS A 70 -0.39 6.48 8.42
N ILE A 71 0.38 5.68 7.68
CA ILE A 71 0.56 5.83 6.24
C ILE A 71 -0.77 5.68 5.48
N LEU A 72 -1.58 4.68 5.83
CA LEU A 72 -2.90 4.47 5.19
C LEU A 72 -3.87 5.62 5.46
N ASN A 73 -3.88 6.16 6.67
CA ASN A 73 -4.67 7.33 7.01
C ASN A 73 -4.21 8.54 6.18
N GLU A 74 -2.91 8.83 6.14
CA GLU A 74 -2.34 9.95 5.37
C GLU A 74 -2.63 9.83 3.86
N ALA A 75 -2.54 8.62 3.31
CA ALA A 75 -2.83 8.34 1.90
C ALA A 75 -4.29 8.65 1.54
N SER A 76 -5.23 8.40 2.46
CA SER A 76 -6.66 8.69 2.25
C SER A 76 -6.98 10.18 2.11
N PHE A 77 -6.14 11.06 2.70
CA PHE A 77 -6.38 12.52 2.67
C PHE A 77 -5.59 13.24 1.58
N ARG A 78 -4.32 12.87 1.39
CA ARG A 78 -3.36 13.67 0.61
C ARG A 78 -2.54 12.84 -0.37
N GLY A 79 -2.76 11.53 -0.45
CA GLY A 79 -1.88 10.60 -1.16
C GLY A 79 -0.52 10.44 -0.47
N VAL A 80 0.12 9.31 -0.77
CA VAL A 80 1.49 9.01 -0.33
C VAL A 80 2.23 8.34 -1.48
N ASP A 81 3.19 9.06 -2.05
CA ASP A 81 4.15 8.54 -3.01
C ASP A 81 5.40 7.97 -2.30
N LYS A 82 6.37 7.49 -3.08
CA LYS A 82 7.63 6.95 -2.56
C LYS A 82 8.37 7.92 -1.64
N ALA A 83 8.48 9.20 -2.01
CA ALA A 83 9.24 10.18 -1.23
C ALA A 83 8.58 10.43 0.13
N LYS A 84 7.27 10.64 0.13
CA LYS A 84 6.49 10.85 1.36
C LYS A 84 6.45 9.60 2.24
N PHE A 85 6.35 8.41 1.64
CA PHE A 85 6.45 7.14 2.36
C PHE A 85 7.75 7.05 3.15
N HIS A 86 8.90 7.26 2.49
CA HIS A 86 10.20 7.20 3.15
C HIS A 86 10.36 8.27 4.24
N HIS A 87 9.83 9.47 4.01
CA HIS A 87 9.83 10.52 5.04
C HIS A 87 9.08 10.07 6.30
N ILE A 88 7.86 9.54 6.15
CA ILE A 88 7.05 9.04 7.28
C ILE A 88 7.74 7.88 7.98
N VAL A 89 8.24 6.88 7.25
CA VAL A 89 8.94 5.74 7.86
C VAL A 89 10.17 6.21 8.64
N SER A 90 10.92 7.16 8.10
CA SER A 90 12.11 7.70 8.78
C SER A 90 11.80 8.52 10.03
N SER A 91 10.64 9.19 10.09
CA SER A 91 10.26 10.01 11.25
C SER A 91 9.79 9.18 12.45
N PHE A 92 9.24 7.99 12.21
CA PHE A 92 8.82 7.05 13.26
C PHE A 92 9.95 6.16 13.80
N ASN A 93 11.07 6.08 13.09
CA ASN A 93 12.26 5.32 13.52
C ASN A 93 13.29 6.19 14.27
N ARG A 94 12.97 7.46 14.54
CA ARG A 94 13.76 8.37 15.39
C ARG A 94 13.29 8.28 16.83
#